data_AF-A0A8T6UZ00-F1
#
_entry.id   AF-A0A8T6UZ00-F1
#
_cell.length_a   1.000
_cell.length_b   1.000
_cell.length_c   1.000
_cell.angle_alpha   90.00
_cell.angle_beta   90.00
_cell.angle_gamma   90.00
#
_symmetry.space_group_name_H-M   'P 1'
#
loop_
_entity.id
_entity.type
_entity.pdbx_description
1 polymer ?
#
loop_
_entity_poly.entity_id
_entity_poly.type
_entity_poly.pdbx_seq_one_letter_code
_entity_poly.pdbx_strand_id
1 'polypeptide(L)'
;VITGLKYAKGDIIVVSDADDTYPLEHVHKFLNIMKKRDIDYLITDRLTNSSRKAFPGPHLVGNKLLNLLFFCIFRCRFSDSQSGLLIFKKSLVNPYVLPFFGKHFAFNSELKFHLYKRAQKIAVIPIPYRRRMYGLTKQQWYKTGTKILASWLKTKFFLLLITKKIPDYPSIDLVRLPLIEDEIPRSFL
;
A
#
# COMPACT_ATOMS: atom_id res chain seq x y z
N VAL A 1 6.91 -4.61 10.92
CA VAL A 1 5.64 -3.84 10.94
C VAL A 1 4.82 -4.09 12.20
N ILE A 2 4.34 -5.31 12.49
CA ILE A 2 3.48 -5.61 13.66
C ILE A 2 4.07 -5.08 14.98
N THR A 3 5.34 -5.39 15.28
CA THR A 3 6.02 -4.90 16.48
C THR A 3 6.05 -3.37 16.52
N GLY A 4 6.41 -2.72 15.41
CA GLY A 4 6.41 -1.27 15.31
C GLY A 4 5.04 -0.64 15.59
N LEU A 5 3.96 -1.24 15.07
CA LEU A 5 2.59 -0.78 15.31
C LEU A 5 2.16 -0.88 16.79
N LYS A 6 2.65 -1.89 17.52
CA LYS A 6 2.38 -2.04 18.95
C LYS A 6 3.02 -0.92 19.78
N TYR A 7 4.22 -0.49 19.42
CA TYR A 7 4.98 0.52 20.17
C TYR A 7 4.80 1.96 19.67
N ALA A 8 4.30 2.16 18.45
CA ALA A 8 4.06 3.48 17.91
C ALA A 8 3.05 4.26 18.77
N LYS A 9 3.39 5.49 19.15
CA LYS A 9 2.55 6.34 20.01
C LYS A 9 1.77 7.43 19.25
N GLY A 10 2.16 7.72 18.01
CA GLY A 10 1.52 8.78 17.21
C GLY A 10 0.14 8.40 16.69
N ASP A 11 -0.67 9.42 16.39
CA ASP A 11 -2.02 9.28 15.84
C ASP A 11 -2.01 8.89 14.36
N ILE A 12 -0.94 9.25 13.65
CA ILE A 12 -0.70 8.86 12.26
C ILE A 12 0.51 7.93 12.22
N ILE A 13 0.34 6.82 11.53
CA ILE A 13 1.39 5.84 11.29
C ILE A 13 1.92 6.00 9.88
N VAL A 14 3.25 5.99 9.77
CA VAL A 14 3.99 5.86 8.51
C VAL A 14 4.74 4.53 8.54
N VAL A 15 4.50 3.67 7.55
CA VAL A 15 5.26 2.45 7.32
C VAL A 15 5.99 2.62 6.00
N SER A 16 7.27 2.27 5.94
CA SER A 16 8.07 2.30 4.71
C SER A 16 9.13 1.19 4.71
N ASP A 17 9.62 0.85 3.53
CA ASP A 17 10.74 -0.06 3.36
C ASP A 17 12.06 0.67 3.67
N ALA A 18 12.99 0.01 4.36
CA ALA A 18 14.28 0.57 4.75
C ALA A 18 15.34 0.45 3.64
N ASP A 19 14.97 0.67 2.37
CA ASP A 19 15.83 0.49 1.21
C ASP A 19 16.05 1.77 0.39
N ASP A 20 15.69 2.93 0.96
CA ASP A 20 15.82 4.28 0.39
C ASP A 20 15.12 4.45 -0.97
N THR A 21 14.10 3.62 -1.27
CA THR A 21 13.36 3.71 -2.54
C THR A 21 12.20 4.71 -2.50
N TYR A 22 11.72 5.07 -1.30
CA TYR A 22 10.59 5.96 -1.08
C TYR A 22 11.05 7.37 -0.66
N PRO A 23 10.31 8.42 -1.07
CA PRO A 23 10.64 9.80 -0.74
C PRO A 23 10.23 10.16 0.70
N LEU A 24 10.96 9.63 1.68
CA LEU A 24 10.67 9.86 3.09
C LEU A 24 10.86 11.33 3.50
N GLU A 25 11.65 12.10 2.73
CA GLU A 25 11.78 13.55 2.86
C GLU A 25 10.44 14.29 2.70
N HIS A 26 9.46 13.70 2.00
CA HIS A 26 8.15 14.32 1.77
C HIS A 26 7.09 13.91 2.79
N VAL A 27 7.42 13.10 3.80
CA VAL A 27 6.47 12.64 4.83
C VAL A 27 5.71 13.79 5.48
N HIS A 28 6.38 14.90 5.80
CA HIS A 28 5.72 16.07 6.39
C HIS A 28 4.64 16.67 5.48
N LYS A 29 4.84 16.67 4.15
CA LYS A 29 3.84 17.13 3.18
C LYS A 29 2.62 16.21 3.18
N PHE A 30 2.84 14.88 3.19
CA PHE A 30 1.78 13.89 3.29
C PHE A 30 0.95 14.04 4.57
N LEU A 31 1.60 14.24 5.72
CA LEU A 31 0.93 14.46 7.00
C LEU A 31 0.09 15.75 6.99
N ASN A 32 0.61 16.83 6.38
CA ASN A 32 -0.12 18.09 6.26
C ASN A 32 -1.36 17.95 5.39
N ILE A 33 -1.26 17.24 4.26
CA ILE A 33 -2.41 16.91 3.39
C ILE A 33 -3.47 16.15 4.18
N MET A 34 -3.06 15.10 4.90
CA MET A 34 -3.99 14.31 5.70
C MET A 34 -4.69 15.14 6.77
N LYS A 35 -3.97 16.02 7.45
CA LYS A 35 -4.54 16.90 8.47
C LYS A 35 -5.51 17.92 7.88
N LYS A 36 -5.13 18.61 6.80
CA LYS A 36 -5.96 19.66 6.17
C LYS A 36 -7.24 19.14 5.53
N ARG A 37 -7.19 17.92 4.98
CA ARG A 37 -8.32 17.30 4.27
C ARG A 37 -9.03 16.23 5.09
N ASP A 38 -8.63 16.04 6.35
CA ASP A 38 -9.13 15.00 7.26
C ASP A 38 -9.10 13.59 6.62
N ILE A 39 -8.00 13.24 5.97
CA ILE A 39 -7.84 11.93 5.32
C ILE A 39 -7.48 10.88 6.37
N ASP A 40 -8.16 9.74 6.34
CA ASP A 40 -7.88 8.61 7.24
C ASP A 40 -6.73 7.74 6.72
N TYR A 41 -6.68 7.54 5.40
CA TYR A 41 -5.70 6.70 4.74
C TYR A 41 -5.21 7.34 3.43
N LEU A 42 -3.90 7.58 3.34
CA LEU A 42 -3.24 8.07 2.14
C LEU A 42 -2.53 6.90 1.43
N ILE A 43 -3.02 6.56 0.25
CA ILE A 43 -2.46 5.56 -0.64
C ILE A 43 -1.39 6.23 -1.50
N THR A 44 -0.19 5.67 -1.50
CA THR A 44 0.88 6.07 -2.40
C THR A 44 0.89 5.24 -3.68
N ASP A 45 1.14 5.88 -4.81
CA ASP A 45 1.16 5.25 -6.12
C ASP A 45 2.49 5.50 -6.83
N ARG A 46 3.31 4.44 -6.95
CA ARG A 46 4.59 4.51 -7.65
C ARG A 46 4.45 4.30 -9.16
N LEU A 47 3.34 3.74 -9.62
CA LEU A 47 3.17 3.26 -11.00
C LEU A 47 2.72 4.37 -11.94
N THR A 48 1.89 5.31 -11.47
CA THR A 48 1.36 6.40 -12.31
C THR A 48 2.46 7.24 -12.96
N ASN A 49 3.56 7.50 -12.25
CA ASN A 49 4.71 8.27 -12.76
C ASN A 49 6.02 7.47 -12.74
N SER A 50 5.96 6.14 -12.87
CA SER A 50 7.15 5.30 -12.82
C SER A 50 8.08 5.56 -14.02
N SER A 51 9.35 5.88 -13.78
CA SER A 51 10.37 5.88 -14.84
C SER A 51 10.74 4.44 -15.22
N ARG A 52 11.04 4.20 -16.51
CA ARG A 52 11.49 2.87 -16.99
C ARG A 52 12.79 2.40 -16.29
N LYS A 53 13.57 3.33 -15.72
CA LYS A 53 14.79 3.03 -14.95
C LYS A 53 14.49 2.49 -13.55
N ALA A 54 13.41 2.95 -12.92
CA ALA A 54 13.01 2.55 -11.56
C ALA A 54 12.16 1.26 -11.55
N PHE A 55 11.43 0.99 -12.63
CA PHE A 55 10.59 -0.20 -12.79
C PHE A 55 10.96 -0.99 -14.06
N PRO A 56 11.79 -2.04 -13.96
CA PRO A 56 12.06 -2.91 -15.10
C PRO A 56 10.75 -3.54 -15.60
N GLY A 57 10.57 -3.64 -16.93
CA GLY A 57 9.32 -4.06 -17.57
C GLY A 57 8.60 -5.26 -16.95
N PRO A 58 9.29 -6.38 -16.62
CA PRO A 58 8.67 -7.54 -15.98
C PRO A 58 8.03 -7.23 -14.61
N HIS A 59 8.64 -6.34 -13.82
CA HIS A 59 8.09 -5.93 -12.52
C HIS A 59 6.85 -5.05 -12.68
N LEU A 60 6.83 -4.19 -13.70
CA LEU A 60 5.65 -3.38 -14.02
C LEU A 60 4.47 -4.26 -14.45
N VAL A 61 4.72 -5.26 -15.32
CA VAL A 61 3.70 -6.23 -15.76
C VAL A 61 3.20 -7.05 -14.57
N GLY A 62 4.11 -7.58 -13.74
CA GLY A 62 3.76 -8.33 -12.54
C GLY A 62 2.90 -7.53 -11.57
N ASN A 63 3.25 -6.26 -11.32
CA ASN A 63 2.44 -5.38 -10.46
C ASN A 63 1.07 -5.06 -11.06
N LYS A 64 0.98 -4.80 -12.37
CA LYS A 64 -0.31 -4.60 -13.04
C LYS A 64 -1.21 -5.84 -12.93
N LEU A 65 -0.64 -7.03 -13.11
CA LEU A 65 -1.35 -8.30 -12.93
C LEU A 65 -1.82 -8.48 -11.48
N LEU A 66 -0.96 -8.20 -10.49
CA LEU A 66 -1.33 -8.28 -9.08
C LEU A 66 -2.43 -7.26 -8.72
N ASN A 67 -2.39 -6.04 -9.27
CA ASN A 67 -3.45 -5.06 -9.09
C ASN A 67 -4.79 -5.55 -9.66
N LEU A 68 -4.77 -6.17 -10.85
CA LEU A 68 -5.97 -6.76 -11.45
C LEU A 68 -6.52 -7.89 -10.59
N LEU A 69 -5.68 -8.83 -10.17
CA LEU A 69 -6.07 -9.94 -9.29
C LEU A 69 -6.63 -9.43 -7.95
N PHE A 70 -5.99 -8.42 -7.36
CA PHE A 70 -6.46 -7.79 -6.15
C PHE A 70 -7.86 -7.18 -6.34
N PHE A 71 -8.09 -6.49 -7.46
CA PHE A 71 -9.42 -5.98 -7.81
C PHE A 71 -10.44 -7.10 -8.03
N CYS A 72 -10.09 -8.20 -8.71
CA CYS A 72 -11.01 -9.33 -8.90
C CYS A 72 -11.38 -10.01 -7.57
N ILE A 73 -10.44 -10.13 -6.65
CA ILE A 73 -10.64 -10.80 -5.36
C ILE A 73 -11.40 -9.88 -4.41
N PHE A 74 -10.90 -8.67 -4.20
CA PHE A 74 -11.39 -7.76 -3.17
C PHE A 74 -12.34 -6.69 -3.70
N ARG A 75 -12.51 -6.52 -5.02
CA ARG A 75 -13.32 -5.44 -5.64
C ARG A 75 -12.91 -4.03 -5.20
N CYS A 76 -11.67 -3.85 -4.73
CA CYS A 76 -11.07 -2.57 -4.38
C CYS A 76 -10.11 -2.12 -5.49
N ARG A 77 -10.30 -0.91 -6.03
CA ARG A 77 -9.41 -0.36 -7.07
C ARG A 77 -8.21 0.31 -6.42
N PHE A 78 -7.08 -0.38 -6.40
CA PHE A 78 -5.78 0.20 -6.02
C PHE A 78 -4.96 0.52 -7.27
N SER A 79 -4.37 1.72 -7.31
CA SER A 79 -3.40 2.09 -8.34
C SER A 79 -2.06 1.35 -8.15
N ASP A 80 -1.64 1.12 -6.90
CA ASP A 80 -0.45 0.33 -6.55
C ASP A 80 -0.71 -0.52 -5.29
N SER A 81 -1.12 -1.78 -5.48
CA SER A 81 -1.37 -2.72 -4.38
C SER A 81 -0.09 -3.12 -3.63
N GLN A 82 1.09 -2.99 -4.26
CA GLN A 82 2.36 -3.49 -3.72
C GLN A 82 3.27 -2.40 -3.13
N SER A 83 2.87 -1.12 -3.15
CA SER A 83 3.62 -0.05 -2.46
C SER A 83 3.81 -0.35 -0.96
N GLY A 84 5.05 -0.27 -0.49
CA GLY A 84 5.46 -0.42 0.90
C GLY A 84 5.33 0.86 1.74
N LEU A 85 5.07 2.01 1.10
CA LEU A 85 4.78 3.25 1.82
C LEU A 85 3.29 3.36 2.14
N LEU A 86 2.96 3.19 3.43
CA LEU A 86 1.62 3.31 3.98
C LEU A 86 1.57 4.48 4.95
N ILE A 87 0.54 5.34 4.83
CA ILE A 87 0.34 6.48 5.72
C ILE A 87 -1.13 6.52 6.13
N PHE A 88 -1.43 6.31 7.41
CA PHE A 88 -2.81 6.12 7.88
C PHE A 88 -3.02 6.50 9.34
N LYS A 89 -4.25 6.85 9.74
CA LYS A 89 -4.64 7.06 11.15
C LYS A 89 -4.53 5.74 11.92
N LYS A 90 -3.84 5.75 13.07
CA LYS A 90 -3.60 4.58 13.93
C LYS A 90 -4.91 3.87 14.32
N SER A 91 -6.00 4.62 14.50
CA SER A 91 -7.33 4.09 14.81
C SER A 91 -7.89 3.10 13.78
N LEU A 92 -7.36 3.10 12.55
CA LEU A 92 -7.75 2.16 11.50
C LEU A 92 -7.19 0.75 11.69
N VAL A 93 -6.26 0.53 12.62
CA VAL A 93 -5.63 -0.78 12.80
C VAL A 93 -5.68 -1.19 14.25
N ASN A 94 -6.19 -2.39 14.49
CA ASN A 94 -5.98 -3.08 15.75
C ASN A 94 -4.76 -4.02 15.62
N PRO A 95 -3.65 -3.80 16.35
CA PRO A 95 -2.46 -4.66 16.27
C PRO A 95 -2.73 -6.14 16.58
N TYR A 96 -3.80 -6.46 17.31
CA TYR A 96 -4.18 -7.84 17.67
C TYR A 96 -4.75 -8.65 16.50
N VAL A 97 -5.25 -8.00 15.42
CA VAL A 97 -5.75 -8.71 14.24
C VAL A 97 -4.65 -9.01 13.21
N LEU A 98 -3.52 -8.31 13.29
CA LEU A 98 -2.42 -8.42 12.32
C LEU A 98 -1.70 -9.78 12.30
N PRO A 99 -1.59 -10.55 13.42
CA PRO A 99 -0.99 -11.89 13.39
C PRO A 99 -1.75 -12.89 12.51
N PHE A 100 -3.02 -12.62 12.17
CA PHE A 100 -3.82 -13.47 11.29
C PHE A 100 -3.57 -13.22 9.80
N PHE A 101 -2.82 -12.17 9.46
CA PHE A 101 -2.50 -11.85 8.08
C PHE A 101 -1.38 -12.75 7.54
N GLY A 102 -1.32 -12.86 6.22
CA GLY A 102 -0.28 -13.54 5.48
C GLY A 102 1.12 -13.04 5.86
N LYS A 103 2.11 -13.93 5.76
CA LYS A 103 3.51 -13.59 6.05
C LYS A 103 4.18 -12.89 4.86
N HIS A 104 5.28 -12.18 5.13
CA HIS A 104 6.13 -11.55 4.11
C HIS A 104 5.36 -10.57 3.20
N PHE A 105 5.38 -10.78 1.88
CA PHE A 105 4.83 -9.85 0.89
C PHE A 105 3.29 -9.81 0.87
N ALA A 106 2.62 -10.87 1.34
CA ALA A 106 1.18 -10.87 1.48
C ALA A 106 0.69 -9.91 2.59
N PHE A 107 1.49 -9.74 3.65
CA PHE A 107 1.13 -8.91 4.80
C PHE A 107 0.75 -7.49 4.39
N ASN A 108 1.57 -6.87 3.52
CA ASN A 108 1.39 -5.49 3.13
C ASN A 108 0.07 -5.27 2.38
N SER A 109 -0.23 -6.14 1.41
CA SER A 109 -1.45 -6.05 0.61
C SER A 109 -2.71 -6.36 1.43
N GLU A 110 -2.64 -7.28 2.39
CA GLU A 110 -3.75 -7.54 3.32
C GLU A 110 -3.95 -6.40 4.32
N LEU A 111 -2.87 -5.79 4.81
CA LEU A 111 -2.96 -4.58 5.63
C LEU A 111 -3.61 -3.43 4.87
N LYS A 112 -3.23 -3.20 3.60
CA LYS A 112 -3.89 -2.21 2.74
C LYS A 112 -5.38 -2.47 2.59
N PHE A 113 -5.75 -3.72 2.35
CA PHE A 113 -7.16 -4.11 2.27
C PHE A 113 -7.89 -3.81 3.59
N HIS A 114 -7.28 -4.16 4.73
CA HIS A 114 -7.84 -3.89 6.04
C HIS A 114 -8.05 -2.39 6.30
N LEU A 115 -7.05 -1.57 5.97
CA LEU A 115 -7.12 -0.10 6.08
C LEU A 115 -8.24 0.46 5.20
N TYR A 116 -8.31 0.02 3.94
CA TYR A 116 -9.32 0.46 2.98
C TYR A 116 -10.74 0.17 3.44
N LYS A 117 -10.96 -0.96 4.13
CA LYS A 117 -12.28 -1.30 4.67
C LYS A 117 -12.72 -0.44 5.86
N ARG A 118 -11.79 0.20 6.56
CA ARG A 118 -12.07 0.95 7.80
C ARG A 118 -11.97 2.46 7.64
N ALA A 119 -11.23 2.92 6.63
CA ALA A 119 -11.15 4.33 6.28
C ALA A 119 -12.47 4.81 5.67
N GLN A 120 -12.86 6.05 6.00
CA GLN A 120 -13.99 6.73 5.38
C GLN A 120 -13.51 7.69 4.28
N LYS A 121 -12.39 8.38 4.55
CA LYS A 121 -11.74 9.30 3.61
C LYS A 121 -10.39 8.76 3.17
N ILE A 122 -10.24 8.54 1.87
CA ILE A 122 -9.02 8.01 1.27
C ILE A 122 -8.51 8.98 0.22
N ALA A 123 -7.20 9.26 0.26
CA ALA A 123 -6.54 9.98 -0.82
C ALA A 123 -5.54 9.08 -1.53
N VAL A 124 -5.39 9.25 -2.85
CA VAL A 124 -4.33 8.62 -3.64
C VAL A 124 -3.39 9.69 -4.13
N ILE A 125 -2.10 9.53 -3.86
CA ILE A 125 -1.06 10.45 -4.31
C ILE A 125 0.02 9.70 -5.10
N PRO A 126 0.29 10.11 -6.35
CA PRO A 126 1.47 9.65 -7.08
C PRO A 126 2.73 10.04 -6.31
N ILE A 127 3.72 9.16 -6.25
CA ILE A 127 5.02 9.43 -5.63
C ILE A 127 6.15 9.07 -6.58
N PRO A 128 7.26 9.82 -6.56
CA PRO A 128 8.47 9.41 -7.26
C PRO A 128 9.05 8.16 -6.59
N TYR A 129 9.62 7.24 -7.38
CA TYR A 129 10.17 5.97 -6.89
C TYR A 129 11.61 5.80 -7.39
N ARG A 130 12.56 5.61 -6.46
CA ARG A 130 13.98 5.44 -6.82
C ARG A 130 14.28 3.99 -7.17
N ARG A 131 15.25 3.80 -8.07
CA ARG A 131 15.90 2.49 -8.20
C ARG A 131 16.68 2.23 -6.92
N ARG A 132 16.51 1.03 -6.35
CA ARG A 132 17.32 0.58 -5.21
C ARG A 132 18.81 0.64 -5.58
N MET A 133 19.59 1.37 -4.77
CA MET A 133 21.02 1.56 -5.00
C MET A 133 21.85 0.31 -4.63
N TYR A 134 21.45 -0.42 -3.60
CA TYR A 134 22.22 -1.54 -3.03
C TYR A 134 21.38 -2.79 -2.76
N GLY A 135 21.98 -3.96 -2.98
CA GLY A 135 21.38 -5.26 -2.68
C GLY A 135 20.63 -5.89 -3.85
N LEU A 136 20.98 -7.15 -4.17
CA LEU A 136 20.25 -7.96 -5.15
C LEU A 136 18.84 -8.26 -4.64
N THR A 137 17.86 -8.21 -5.53
CA THR A 137 16.49 -8.61 -5.22
C THR A 137 16.49 -10.10 -4.88
N LYS A 138 16.33 -10.46 -3.61
CA LYS A 138 16.15 -11.87 -3.16
C LYS A 138 14.82 -12.50 -3.66
N GLN A 139 14.09 -11.82 -4.54
CA GLN A 139 12.73 -12.18 -4.94
C GLN A 139 12.70 -12.89 -6.29
N GLN A 140 12.18 -14.10 -6.29
CA GLN A 140 11.69 -14.77 -7.49
C GLN A 140 10.22 -14.35 -7.69
N TRP A 141 9.98 -13.37 -8.57
CA TRP A 141 8.70 -12.68 -8.73
C TRP A 141 7.50 -13.63 -8.87
N TYR A 142 7.67 -14.75 -9.59
CA TYR A 142 6.62 -15.76 -9.81
C TYR A 142 6.29 -16.55 -8.55
N LYS A 143 7.29 -17.02 -7.77
CA LYS A 143 7.04 -17.73 -6.50
C LYS A 143 6.46 -16.82 -5.43
N THR A 144 6.84 -15.55 -5.45
CA THR A 144 6.28 -14.54 -4.54
C THR A 144 4.82 -14.25 -4.90
N GLY A 145 4.51 -14.08 -6.19
CA GLY A 145 3.16 -13.82 -6.66
C GLY A 145 2.16 -14.93 -6.29
N THR A 146 2.54 -16.20 -6.45
CA THR A 146 1.65 -17.33 -6.09
C THR A 146 1.36 -17.39 -4.58
N LYS A 147 2.36 -17.10 -3.73
CA LYS A 147 2.17 -17.03 -2.27
C LYS A 147 1.24 -15.88 -1.87
N ILE A 148 1.39 -14.71 -2.51
CA ILE A 148 0.51 -13.56 -2.30
C ILE A 148 -0.93 -13.93 -2.67
N LEU A 149 -1.13 -14.51 -3.86
CA LEU A 149 -2.44 -14.90 -4.34
C LEU A 149 -3.13 -15.92 -3.41
N ALA A 150 -2.40 -16.95 -2.98
CA ALA A 150 -2.92 -17.95 -2.05
C ALA A 150 -3.36 -17.31 -0.71
N SER A 151 -2.58 -16.34 -0.21
CA SER A 151 -2.94 -15.60 1.00
C SER A 151 -4.21 -14.77 0.81
N TRP A 152 -4.34 -14.07 -0.32
CA TRP A 152 -5.55 -13.30 -0.64
C TRP A 152 -6.79 -14.17 -0.75
N LEU A 153 -6.69 -15.33 -1.38
CA LEU A 153 -7.79 -16.28 -1.47
C LEU A 153 -8.21 -16.79 -0.09
N LYS A 154 -7.25 -17.13 0.77
CA LYS A 154 -7.51 -17.52 2.16
C LYS A 154 -8.20 -16.40 2.94
N THR A 155 -7.72 -15.17 2.81
CA THR A 155 -8.31 -13.98 3.45
C THR A 155 -9.72 -13.73 2.96
N LYS A 156 -9.97 -13.81 1.64
CA LYS A 156 -11.32 -13.69 1.07
C LYS A 156 -12.26 -14.77 1.58
N PHE A 157 -11.81 -16.03 1.59
CA PHE A 157 -12.60 -17.15 2.09
C PHE A 157 -12.96 -17.00 3.57
N PHE A 158 -11.99 -16.64 4.41
CA PHE A 158 -12.22 -16.37 5.82
C PHE A 158 -13.22 -15.23 6.04
N LEU A 159 -13.13 -14.16 5.26
CA LEU A 159 -14.11 -13.07 5.31
C LEU A 159 -15.51 -13.56 4.93
N LEU A 160 -15.65 -14.34 3.86
CA LEU A 160 -16.93 -14.91 3.44
C LEU A 160 -17.56 -15.79 4.52
N LEU A 161 -16.77 -16.56 5.27
CA LEU A 161 -17.24 -17.36 6.39
C LEU A 161 -17.82 -16.49 7.53
N ILE A 162 -17.16 -15.36 7.82
CA ILE A 162 -17.59 -14.46 8.89
C ILE A 162 -18.80 -13.62 8.45
N THR A 163 -18.76 -13.06 7.25
CA THR A 163 -19.74 -12.04 6.82
C THR A 163 -20.95 -12.62 6.10
N LYS A 164 -20.90 -13.88 5.64
CA LYS A 164 -21.93 -14.57 4.81
C LYS A 164 -22.39 -13.82 3.53
N LYS A 165 -21.84 -12.63 3.27
CA LYS A 165 -22.00 -11.79 2.09
C LYS A 165 -20.63 -11.25 1.69
N ILE A 166 -20.46 -10.99 0.39
CA ILE A 166 -19.37 -10.13 -0.08
C ILE A 166 -19.64 -8.75 0.54
N PRO A 167 -18.74 -8.19 1.38
CA PRO A 167 -19.01 -6.90 2.01
C PRO A 167 -19.18 -5.83 0.94
N ASP A 168 -20.33 -5.15 0.94
CA ASP A 168 -20.47 -3.89 0.24
C ASP A 168 -19.47 -2.92 0.87
N TYR A 169 -18.54 -2.43 0.04
CA TYR A 169 -17.55 -1.48 0.51
C TYR A 169 -18.25 -0.15 0.74
N PRO A 170 -17.94 0.56 1.84
CA PRO A 170 -18.56 1.85 2.11
C PRO A 170 -18.38 2.78 0.91
N SER A 171 -19.27 3.76 0.77
CA SER A 171 -19.08 4.90 -0.12
C SER A 171 -17.81 5.63 0.30
N ILE A 172 -16.68 5.26 -0.28
CA ILE A 172 -15.38 5.83 0.05
C ILE A 172 -15.29 7.17 -0.66
N ASP A 173 -15.05 8.23 0.11
CA ASP A 173 -14.62 9.50 -0.44
C ASP A 173 -13.18 9.35 -0.90
N LEU A 174 -13.01 9.02 -2.19
CA LEU A 174 -11.72 8.75 -2.83
C LEU A 174 -11.28 9.99 -3.62
N VAL A 175 -10.31 10.72 -3.08
CA VAL A 175 -9.74 11.89 -3.74
C VAL A 175 -8.40 11.53 -4.39
N ARG A 176 -8.26 11.75 -5.70
CA ARG A 176 -6.97 11.67 -6.38
C ARG A 176 -6.28 13.02 -6.30
N LEU A 177 -5.08 13.04 -5.75
CA LEU A 177 -4.24 14.23 -5.65
C LEU A 177 -3.20 14.23 -6.78
N PRO A 178 -2.78 15.41 -7.25
CA PRO A 178 -1.68 15.52 -8.21
C PRO A 178 -0.37 15.02 -7.60
N LEU A 179 0.62 14.76 -8.45
CA LEU A 179 1.99 14.54 -8.01
C LEU A 179 2.45 15.76 -7.21
N ILE A 180 3.28 15.55 -6.19
CA ILE A 180 3.99 16.66 -5.54
C ILE A 180 5.08 17.12 -6.51
N GLU A 181 4.74 18.09 -7.37
CA GLU A 181 5.59 18.56 -8.47
C GLU A 181 6.81 19.38 -8.03
N ASP A 182 6.74 20.04 -6.88
CA ASP A 182 7.73 21.07 -6.50
C ASP A 182 9.18 20.56 -6.42
N GLU A 183 9.40 19.27 -6.16
CA GLU A 183 10.76 18.71 -6.11
C GLU A 183 10.67 17.21 -6.44
N ILE A 184 10.81 16.83 -7.70
CA ILE A 184 11.37 15.51 -8.01
C ILE A 184 12.88 15.72 -7.96
N PRO A 185 13.60 15.31 -6.91
CA PRO A 185 15.04 15.47 -6.89
C PRO A 185 15.62 14.80 -8.15
N ARG A 186 16.65 15.40 -8.77
CA ARG A 186 17.26 14.85 -10.00
C ARG A 186 17.67 13.38 -9.86
N SER A 187 17.88 12.90 -8.63
CA SER A 187 18.14 11.48 -8.31
C SER A 187 16.96 10.52 -8.58
N PHE A 188 15.75 11.02 -8.84
CA PHE A 188 14.56 10.23 -9.19
C PHE A 188 14.22 10.23 -10.69
N LEU A 189 14.90 11.04 -11.52
CA LEU A 189 14.77 11.12 -12.99
C LEU A 189 15.80 10.21 -13.71
#